data_AF-A0A0G1TW18-F1
#
_entry.id   AF-A0A0G1TW18-F1
#
_cell.length_a   1.000
_cell.length_b   1.000
_cell.length_c   1.000
_cell.angle_alpha   90.00
_cell.angle_beta   90.00
_cell.angle_gamma   90.00
#
_symmetry.space_group_name_H-M   'P 1'
#
loop_
_entity.id
_entity.type
_entity.pdbx_description
1 polymer ?
#
loop_
_entity_poly.entity_id
_entity_poly.type
_entity_poly.pdbx_seq_one_letter_code
_entity_poly.pdbx_strand_id
1 'polypeptide(L)'
;MEASTKKRLIASGFILLTLFVILFVFLNYYFRSRIAPNVQIGNVNLTNKKADNAQELIASELTAFTNSPVTFYIEGVSVKSDLQSLGIKIDEAETLEIAKGLGKSPNTWGNIVFWLESPFVKRQISPQYSLDISKFTETTGAIFSEFETEPQEAAIIFKNGTFEIQEGQPGTLINQAKLASDLKKNIAGLSHFAINLEITASEPAFKAAQAQNALLKVSEIAKNHIVLTYGNQKWQISGKDLADMLDFKPDNQLTPQNTKISIISNSLVVKSAKLADNPDSNLKVLLSPIKINAFVDEIAGSINTPTVNAKLRFEDGKVAEFTPAQDGQELDIGKTTKMIQDSLLSPQPDVNKTATIALPVSTTRAKVEGSGINELGIRELVGRGISYFSGSIANRIHNISLGAGRISGTIVAPGETFSFNKSVGEVSSATGYRQAYVISSGKTVLDDGGGICQVSTTVFRAALDAGLPIAKRTAHSYRVGYYEQGGNKPGFDATVFAPAVDFQFKNDTNYHILIQTVVDKKNAKLQIDFYGTADGRKVEITTPVIS
;
A
#
# COMPACT_ATOMS: atom_id res chain seq x y z
N MET A 1 -94.12 -19.12 29.89
CA MET A 1 -93.08 -20.18 29.77
C MET A 1 -91.71 -19.64 29.32
N GLU A 2 -91.62 -18.49 28.64
CA GLU A 2 -90.35 -17.93 28.12
C GLU A 2 -89.36 -17.38 29.17
N ALA A 3 -89.83 -16.82 30.29
CA ALA A 3 -88.94 -16.19 31.28
C ALA A 3 -88.06 -17.21 32.06
N SER A 4 -88.54 -18.44 32.23
CA SER A 4 -87.80 -19.53 32.89
C SER A 4 -86.66 -20.05 32.02
N THR A 5 -86.92 -20.22 30.72
CA THR A 5 -85.93 -20.69 29.74
C THR A 5 -84.82 -19.66 29.52
N LYS A 6 -85.16 -18.36 29.45
CA LYS A 6 -84.17 -17.28 29.38
C LYS A 6 -83.28 -17.21 30.62
N LYS A 7 -83.84 -17.33 31.83
CA LYS A 7 -83.04 -17.38 33.08
C LYS A 7 -82.11 -18.59 33.14
N ARG A 8 -82.55 -19.76 32.65
CA ARG A 8 -81.71 -20.97 32.56
C ARG A 8 -80.59 -20.81 31.52
N LEU A 9 -80.87 -20.25 30.35
CA LEU A 9 -79.86 -19.95 29.32
C LEU A 9 -78.81 -18.95 29.81
N ILE A 10 -79.24 -17.88 30.50
CA ILE A 10 -78.33 -16.89 31.09
C ILE A 10 -77.48 -17.53 32.20
N ALA A 11 -78.09 -18.35 33.07
CA ALA A 11 -77.37 -19.07 34.12
C ALA A 11 -76.36 -20.08 33.55
N SER A 12 -76.73 -20.85 32.51
CA SER A 12 -75.83 -21.76 31.80
C SER A 12 -74.68 -21.01 31.11
N GLY A 13 -74.96 -19.86 30.48
CA GLY A 13 -73.94 -18.99 29.91
C GLY A 13 -72.97 -18.44 30.95
N PHE A 14 -73.48 -18.07 32.13
CA PHE A 14 -72.65 -17.58 33.24
C PHE A 14 -71.79 -18.69 33.87
N ILE A 15 -72.31 -19.91 33.95
CA ILE A 15 -71.54 -21.09 34.39
C ILE A 15 -70.43 -21.41 33.38
N LEU A 16 -70.73 -21.41 32.08
CA LEU A 16 -69.75 -21.63 31.02
C LEU A 16 -68.66 -20.57 31.02
N LEU A 17 -69.02 -19.29 31.17
CA LEU A 17 -68.07 -18.19 31.26
C LEU A 17 -67.18 -18.31 32.51
N THR A 18 -67.76 -18.66 33.66
CA THR A 18 -67.02 -18.87 34.90
C THR A 18 -66.04 -20.04 34.78
N LEU A 19 -66.49 -21.17 34.23
CA LEU A 19 -65.62 -22.33 33.98
C LEU A 19 -64.50 -21.99 32.99
N PHE A 20 -64.79 -21.19 31.97
CA PHE A 20 -63.81 -20.72 31.00
C PHE A 20 -62.75 -19.82 31.64
N VAL A 21 -63.16 -18.87 32.50
CA VAL A 21 -62.24 -17.99 33.23
C VAL A 21 -61.38 -18.80 34.21
N ILE A 22 -61.97 -19.76 34.92
CA ILE A 22 -61.24 -20.65 35.83
C ILE A 22 -60.21 -21.49 35.06
N LEU A 23 -60.62 -22.09 33.93
CA LEU A 23 -59.72 -22.84 33.05
C LEU A 23 -58.60 -21.94 32.52
N PHE A 24 -58.91 -20.71 32.10
CA PHE A 24 -57.91 -19.76 31.62
C PHE A 24 -56.90 -19.37 32.70
N VAL A 25 -57.36 -19.03 33.90
CA VAL A 25 -56.49 -18.71 35.03
C VAL A 25 -55.65 -19.92 35.42
N PHE A 26 -56.26 -21.11 35.45
CA PHE A 26 -55.57 -22.36 35.71
C PHE A 26 -54.48 -22.65 34.66
N LEU A 27 -54.77 -22.52 33.38
CA LEU A 27 -53.80 -22.73 32.30
C LEU A 27 -52.65 -21.73 32.38
N ASN A 28 -52.93 -20.43 32.56
CA ASN A 28 -51.87 -19.44 32.73
C ASN A 28 -51.02 -19.70 33.98
N TYR A 29 -51.64 -20.10 35.09
CA TYR A 29 -50.93 -20.41 36.32
C TYR A 29 -50.08 -21.68 36.19
N TYR A 30 -50.66 -22.75 35.67
CA TYR A 30 -50.02 -24.06 35.50
C TYR A 30 -48.85 -23.99 34.49
N PHE A 31 -49.03 -23.26 33.40
CA PHE A 31 -48.02 -23.09 32.34
C PHE A 31 -47.09 -21.91 32.53
N ARG A 32 -47.26 -21.10 33.58
CA ARG A 32 -46.35 -20.00 33.90
C ARG A 32 -44.89 -20.47 33.96
N SER A 33 -44.67 -21.64 34.57
CA SER A 33 -43.34 -22.24 34.79
C SER A 33 -43.12 -23.53 34.00
N ARG A 34 -43.94 -23.79 32.97
CA ARG A 34 -43.85 -25.00 32.13
C ARG A 34 -43.85 -24.66 30.64
N ILE A 35 -43.35 -25.58 29.83
CA ILE A 35 -43.43 -25.51 28.37
C ILE A 35 -44.82 -25.93 27.91
N ALA A 36 -45.31 -25.29 26.84
CA ALA A 36 -46.62 -25.56 26.27
C ALA A 36 -46.77 -27.01 25.74
N PRO A 37 -48.00 -27.54 25.64
CA PRO A 37 -48.28 -28.83 25.03
C PRO A 37 -47.81 -28.95 23.57
N ASN A 38 -47.40 -30.16 23.18
CA ASN A 38 -46.94 -30.53 21.84
C ASN A 38 -45.79 -29.70 21.29
N VAL A 39 -44.92 -29.20 22.17
CA VAL A 39 -43.68 -28.53 21.81
C VAL A 39 -42.53 -29.53 21.80
N GLN A 40 -41.73 -29.50 20.74
CA GLN A 40 -40.57 -30.38 20.55
C GLN A 40 -39.38 -29.59 20.00
N ILE A 41 -38.17 -30.08 20.26
CA ILE A 41 -36.92 -29.59 19.65
C ILE A 41 -36.15 -30.82 19.15
N GLY A 42 -35.76 -30.85 17.88
CA GLY A 42 -35.30 -32.10 17.25
C GLY A 42 -36.30 -33.25 17.47
N ASN A 43 -35.85 -34.33 18.10
CA ASN A 43 -36.71 -35.46 18.51
C ASN A 43 -37.12 -35.41 19.99
N VAL A 44 -36.72 -34.38 20.73
CA VAL A 44 -36.96 -34.25 22.17
C VAL A 44 -38.31 -33.60 22.42
N ASN A 45 -39.19 -34.31 23.14
CA ASN A 45 -40.50 -33.80 23.54
C ASN A 45 -40.38 -32.93 24.79
N LEU A 46 -40.80 -31.66 24.71
CA LEU A 46 -40.74 -30.68 25.79
C LEU A 46 -42.10 -30.46 26.49
N THR A 47 -43.15 -31.12 26.02
CA THR A 47 -44.53 -30.98 26.52
C THR A 47 -44.62 -31.03 28.05
N ASN A 48 -45.22 -30.00 28.65
CA ASN A 48 -45.52 -29.88 30.08
C ASN A 48 -44.31 -29.95 31.03
N LYS A 49 -43.08 -29.96 30.50
CA LYS A 49 -41.87 -29.94 31.33
C LYS A 49 -41.74 -28.61 32.04
N LYS A 50 -41.22 -28.64 33.28
CA LYS A 50 -40.85 -27.42 34.00
C LYS A 50 -39.73 -26.70 33.24
N ALA A 51 -39.68 -25.38 33.33
CA ALA A 51 -38.71 -24.56 32.61
C ALA A 51 -37.25 -25.02 32.82
N ASP A 52 -36.87 -25.37 34.06
CA ASP A 52 -35.51 -25.81 34.40
C ASP A 52 -35.17 -27.16 33.75
N ASN A 53 -36.06 -28.15 33.88
CA ASN A 53 -35.87 -29.47 33.24
C ASN A 53 -35.90 -29.37 31.70
N ALA A 54 -36.70 -28.47 31.13
CA ALA A 54 -36.72 -28.23 29.69
C ALA A 54 -35.44 -27.56 29.21
N GLN A 55 -34.89 -26.63 30.00
CA GLN A 55 -33.61 -25.99 29.76
C GLN A 55 -32.48 -27.02 29.71
N GLU A 56 -32.36 -27.90 30.70
CA GLU A 56 -31.33 -28.95 30.71
C GLU A 56 -31.42 -29.87 29.49
N LEU A 57 -32.64 -30.25 29.07
CA LEU A 57 -32.84 -31.10 27.91
C LEU A 57 -32.50 -30.40 26.59
N ILE A 58 -32.90 -29.13 26.44
CA ILE A 58 -32.54 -28.31 25.28
C ILE A 58 -31.02 -28.15 25.23
N ALA A 59 -30.40 -27.74 26.33
CA ALA A 59 -28.95 -27.55 26.44
C ALA A 59 -28.18 -28.82 26.07
N SER A 60 -28.61 -29.97 26.61
CA SER A 60 -28.01 -31.27 26.32
C SER A 60 -28.12 -31.62 24.84
N GLU A 61 -29.30 -31.44 24.22
CA GLU A 61 -29.52 -31.79 22.82
C GLU A 61 -28.74 -30.86 21.89
N LEU A 62 -28.73 -29.55 22.15
CA LEU A 62 -27.97 -28.57 21.39
C LEU A 62 -26.47 -28.80 21.52
N THR A 63 -25.98 -29.16 22.71
CA THR A 63 -24.57 -29.50 22.94
C THR A 63 -24.18 -30.77 22.20
N ALA A 64 -25.01 -31.82 22.26
CA ALA A 64 -24.77 -33.07 21.55
C ALA A 64 -24.72 -32.85 20.02
N PHE A 65 -25.65 -32.06 19.47
CA PHE A 65 -25.65 -31.70 18.06
C PHE A 65 -24.44 -30.85 17.68
N THR A 66 -24.10 -29.84 18.49
CA THR A 66 -22.96 -28.92 18.21
C THR A 66 -21.62 -29.66 18.19
N ASN A 67 -21.46 -30.64 19.07
CA ASN A 67 -20.22 -31.43 19.17
C ASN A 67 -20.16 -32.60 18.19
N SER A 68 -21.24 -32.88 17.46
CA SER A 68 -21.27 -33.95 16.47
C SER A 68 -20.72 -33.46 15.13
N PRO A 69 -19.92 -34.28 14.42
CA PRO A 69 -19.38 -33.88 13.12
C PRO A 69 -20.49 -33.82 12.06
N VAL A 70 -20.46 -32.78 11.24
CA VAL A 70 -21.17 -32.70 9.98
C VAL A 70 -20.42 -33.56 8.96
N THR A 71 -21.13 -34.53 8.37
CA THR A 71 -20.58 -35.40 7.34
C THR A 71 -21.03 -34.93 5.97
N PHE A 72 -20.07 -34.72 5.07
CA PHE A 72 -20.29 -34.41 3.66
C PHE A 72 -19.94 -35.64 2.82
N TYR A 73 -20.73 -35.90 1.79
CA TYR A 73 -20.44 -36.90 0.77
C TYR A 73 -20.28 -36.24 -0.59
N ILE A 74 -19.17 -36.55 -1.25
CA ILE A 74 -18.86 -36.08 -2.60
C ILE A 74 -18.15 -37.19 -3.36
N GLU A 75 -18.70 -37.56 -4.53
CA GLU A 75 -18.11 -38.59 -5.41
C GLU A 75 -17.74 -39.92 -4.70
N GLY A 76 -18.49 -40.31 -3.67
CA GLY A 76 -18.23 -41.52 -2.88
C GLY A 76 -17.20 -41.37 -1.76
N VAL A 77 -16.58 -40.19 -1.61
CA VAL A 77 -15.69 -39.82 -0.50
C VAL A 77 -16.50 -39.18 0.63
N SER A 78 -16.15 -39.51 1.87
CA SER A 78 -16.74 -38.91 3.07
C SER A 78 -15.77 -37.95 3.72
N VAL A 79 -16.18 -36.70 3.89
CA VAL A 79 -15.41 -35.65 4.55
C VAL A 79 -16.17 -35.16 5.78
N LYS A 80 -15.47 -34.87 6.87
CA LYS A 80 -16.09 -34.44 8.13
C LYS A 80 -15.57 -33.06 8.54
N SER A 81 -16.46 -32.23 9.05
CA SER A 81 -16.16 -30.96 9.72
C SER A 81 -17.05 -30.83 10.94
N ASP A 82 -16.76 -29.87 11.82
CA ASP A 82 -17.67 -29.45 12.89
C ASP A 82 -18.32 -28.09 12.57
N LEU A 83 -19.40 -27.75 13.28
CA LEU A 83 -20.13 -26.50 13.08
C LEU A 83 -19.30 -25.26 13.41
N GLN A 84 -18.43 -25.32 14.42
CA GLN A 84 -17.63 -24.17 14.85
C GLN A 84 -16.57 -23.82 13.80
N SER A 85 -15.93 -24.82 13.20
CA SER A 85 -15.00 -24.70 12.08
C SER A 85 -15.69 -24.10 10.85
N LEU A 86 -16.96 -24.46 10.62
CA LEU A 86 -17.81 -23.86 9.58
C LEU A 86 -18.30 -22.44 9.92
N GLY A 87 -17.96 -21.89 11.09
CA GLY A 87 -18.41 -20.56 11.50
C GLY A 87 -19.88 -20.50 11.93
N ILE A 88 -20.47 -21.63 12.30
CA ILE A 88 -21.83 -21.73 12.79
C ILE A 88 -21.81 -21.84 14.31
N LYS A 89 -22.49 -20.92 14.98
CA LYS A 89 -22.64 -20.92 16.42
C LYS A 89 -24.12 -20.99 16.79
N ILE A 90 -24.51 -22.06 17.48
CA ILE A 90 -25.86 -22.22 18.03
C ILE A 90 -26.06 -21.24 19.19
N ASP A 91 -27.15 -20.50 19.17
CA ASP A 91 -27.58 -19.62 20.26
C ASP A 91 -28.56 -20.37 21.17
N GLU A 92 -28.01 -21.03 22.18
CA GLU A 92 -28.78 -21.76 23.18
C GLU A 92 -29.73 -20.84 23.96
N ALA A 93 -29.25 -19.65 24.33
CA ALA A 93 -30.02 -18.73 25.16
C ALA A 93 -31.26 -18.23 24.42
N GLU A 94 -31.11 -17.81 23.17
CA GLU A 94 -32.23 -17.35 22.34
C GLU A 94 -33.20 -18.50 22.03
N THR A 95 -32.66 -19.69 21.71
CA THR A 95 -33.49 -20.90 21.48
C THR A 95 -34.35 -21.22 22.71
N LEU A 96 -33.77 -21.09 23.89
CA LEU A 96 -34.44 -21.34 25.16
C LEU A 96 -35.49 -20.28 25.49
N GLU A 97 -35.20 -19.01 25.25
CA GLU A 97 -36.17 -17.92 25.44
C GLU A 97 -37.38 -18.09 24.54
N ILE A 98 -37.18 -18.47 23.27
CA ILE A 98 -38.26 -18.84 22.35
C ILE A 98 -39.09 -20.00 22.93
N ALA A 99 -38.43 -21.06 23.41
CA ALA A 99 -39.12 -22.21 24.01
C ALA A 99 -39.97 -21.83 25.22
N LYS A 100 -39.43 -21.01 26.12
CA LYS A 100 -40.08 -20.55 27.36
C LYS A 100 -41.22 -19.55 27.10
N GLY A 101 -41.10 -18.74 26.05
CA GLY A 101 -42.04 -17.68 25.68
C GLY A 101 -43.28 -18.14 24.91
N LEU A 102 -43.29 -19.36 24.37
CA LEU A 102 -44.46 -19.91 23.67
C LEU A 102 -45.71 -19.90 24.57
N GLY A 103 -46.77 -19.22 24.10
CA GLY A 103 -48.04 -19.07 24.82
C GLY A 103 -48.06 -18.01 25.92
N LYS A 104 -47.03 -17.15 25.99
CA LYS A 104 -46.86 -16.09 27.00
C LYS A 104 -46.74 -14.71 26.36
N SER A 105 -47.66 -14.39 25.45
CA SER A 105 -47.75 -13.06 24.82
C SER A 105 -48.37 -12.02 25.76
N PRO A 106 -48.04 -10.72 25.62
CA PRO A 106 -48.80 -9.63 26.25
C PRO A 106 -50.27 -9.58 25.85
N ASN A 107 -50.63 -10.18 24.70
CA ASN A 107 -52.01 -10.24 24.22
C ASN A 107 -52.79 -11.39 24.89
N THR A 108 -53.68 -11.04 25.82
CA THR A 108 -54.51 -11.97 26.59
C THR A 108 -55.40 -12.86 25.71
N TRP A 109 -55.95 -12.35 24.61
CA TRP A 109 -56.79 -13.13 23.69
C TRP A 109 -55.96 -14.10 22.84
N GLY A 110 -54.76 -13.69 22.42
CA GLY A 110 -53.84 -14.54 21.69
C GLY A 110 -53.37 -15.76 22.51
N ASN A 111 -53.14 -15.58 23.81
CA ASN A 111 -52.78 -16.70 24.69
C ASN A 111 -53.93 -17.70 24.82
N ILE A 112 -55.19 -17.25 24.90
CA ILE A 112 -56.36 -18.13 24.97
C ILE A 112 -56.41 -19.07 23.77
N VAL A 113 -56.37 -18.51 22.56
CA VAL A 113 -56.43 -19.29 21.32
C VAL A 113 -55.23 -20.24 21.24
N PHE A 114 -54.03 -19.76 21.58
CA PHE A 114 -52.83 -20.58 21.62
C PHE A 114 -53.01 -21.80 22.54
N TRP A 115 -53.50 -21.62 23.77
CA TRP A 115 -53.67 -22.70 24.74
C TRP A 115 -54.75 -23.71 24.32
N LEU A 116 -55.83 -23.27 23.68
CA LEU A 116 -56.89 -24.15 23.19
C LEU A 116 -56.42 -25.04 22.03
N GLU A 117 -55.59 -24.50 21.14
CA GLU A 117 -55.05 -25.25 19.99
C GLU A 117 -53.80 -26.06 20.33
N SER A 118 -53.09 -25.71 21.41
CA SER A 118 -51.81 -26.34 21.76
C SER A 118 -51.84 -27.86 21.89
N PRO A 119 -52.89 -28.51 22.44
CA PRO A 119 -53.02 -29.97 22.47
C PRO A 119 -53.23 -30.65 21.11
N PHE A 120 -53.53 -29.90 20.05
CA PHE A 120 -53.80 -30.44 18.70
C PHE A 120 -52.74 -30.04 17.67
N VAL A 121 -51.98 -28.98 17.93
CA VAL A 121 -50.95 -28.46 17.03
C VAL A 121 -49.55 -28.80 17.53
N LYS A 122 -48.82 -29.62 16.76
CA LYS A 122 -47.39 -29.88 17.00
C LYS A 122 -46.56 -28.66 16.64
N ARG A 123 -45.65 -28.25 17.53
CA ARG A 123 -44.74 -27.11 17.34
C ARG A 123 -43.30 -27.57 17.48
N GLN A 124 -42.55 -27.40 16.40
CA GLN A 124 -41.12 -27.66 16.35
C GLN A 124 -40.37 -26.36 16.62
N ILE A 125 -39.52 -26.35 17.65
CA ILE A 125 -38.59 -25.26 17.89
C ILE A 125 -37.36 -25.51 17.03
N SER A 126 -37.02 -24.55 16.18
CA SER A 126 -35.74 -24.55 15.46
C SER A 126 -34.68 -23.87 16.31
N PRO A 127 -33.48 -24.48 16.46
CA PRO A 127 -32.35 -23.82 17.08
C PRO A 127 -32.04 -22.50 16.39
N GLN A 128 -31.84 -21.44 17.17
CA GLN A 128 -31.30 -20.19 16.69
C GLN A 128 -29.78 -20.32 16.52
N TYR A 129 -29.23 -19.64 15.53
CA TYR A 129 -27.80 -19.69 15.25
C TYR A 129 -27.34 -18.43 14.53
N SER A 130 -26.03 -18.17 14.64
CA SER A 130 -25.32 -17.18 13.84
C SER A 130 -24.37 -17.88 12.87
N LEU A 131 -24.18 -17.25 11.71
CA LEU A 131 -23.29 -17.73 10.64
C LEU A 131 -22.27 -16.64 10.33
N ASP A 132 -21.00 -16.95 10.51
CA ASP A 132 -19.90 -16.17 9.95
C ASP A 132 -19.71 -16.56 8.48
N ILE A 133 -20.18 -15.72 7.57
CA ILE A 133 -20.15 -15.96 6.12
C ILE A 133 -18.71 -16.09 5.61
N SER A 134 -17.78 -15.29 6.14
CA SER A 134 -16.38 -15.31 5.70
C SER A 134 -15.72 -16.62 6.11
N LYS A 135 -15.87 -17.01 7.39
CA LYS A 135 -15.33 -18.27 7.89
C LYS A 135 -15.98 -19.47 7.22
N PHE A 136 -17.28 -19.43 6.98
CA PHE A 136 -17.99 -20.50 6.26
C PHE A 136 -17.41 -20.68 4.86
N THR A 137 -17.25 -19.59 4.10
CA THR A 137 -16.73 -19.62 2.73
C THR A 137 -15.28 -20.07 2.68
N GLU A 138 -14.44 -19.61 3.61
CA GLU A 138 -13.03 -20.01 3.72
C GLU A 138 -12.90 -21.50 4.05
N THR A 139 -13.63 -21.98 5.05
CA THR A 139 -13.60 -23.38 5.48
C THR A 139 -14.14 -24.30 4.39
N THR A 140 -15.30 -23.98 3.78
CA THR A 140 -15.85 -24.83 2.70
C THR A 140 -14.96 -24.81 1.46
N GLY A 141 -14.40 -23.66 1.09
CA GLY A 141 -13.43 -23.56 0.01
C GLY A 141 -12.18 -24.40 0.27
N ALA A 142 -11.65 -24.38 1.49
CA ALA A 142 -10.49 -25.20 1.86
C ALA A 142 -10.81 -26.71 1.81
N ILE A 143 -11.93 -27.12 2.41
CA ILE A 143 -12.34 -28.54 2.48
C ILE A 143 -12.62 -29.11 1.09
N PHE A 144 -13.27 -28.33 0.22
CA PHE A 144 -13.73 -28.83 -1.09
C PHE A 144 -12.80 -28.47 -2.26
N SER A 145 -11.69 -27.76 -2.00
CA SER A 145 -10.73 -27.34 -3.04
C SER A 145 -10.19 -28.49 -3.90
N GLU A 146 -10.11 -29.70 -3.37
CA GLU A 146 -9.65 -30.89 -4.12
C GLU A 146 -10.70 -31.45 -5.11
N PHE A 147 -11.97 -31.12 -4.90
CA PHE A 147 -13.11 -31.54 -5.75
C PHE A 147 -13.59 -30.43 -6.69
N GLU A 148 -13.08 -29.21 -6.50
CA GLU A 148 -13.40 -28.06 -7.32
C GLU A 148 -12.31 -27.83 -8.38
N THR A 149 -12.73 -27.52 -9.60
CA THR A 149 -11.85 -27.04 -10.65
C THR A 149 -12.33 -25.65 -11.06
N GLU A 150 -11.46 -24.65 -10.99
CA GLU A 150 -11.79 -23.33 -11.49
C GLU A 150 -11.96 -23.37 -13.01
N PRO A 151 -12.95 -22.65 -13.58
CA PRO A 151 -13.08 -22.56 -15.03
C PRO A 151 -11.84 -21.93 -15.65
N GLN A 152 -11.40 -22.48 -16.78
CA GLN A 152 -10.35 -21.87 -17.57
C GLN A 152 -10.96 -20.83 -18.49
N GLU A 153 -10.57 -19.57 -18.33
CA GLU A 153 -11.01 -18.47 -19.19
C GLU A 153 -10.47 -18.63 -20.63
N ALA A 154 -11.23 -18.11 -21.61
CA ALA A 154 -10.72 -18.00 -22.98
C ALA A 154 -9.52 -17.03 -23.02
N ALA A 155 -8.57 -17.27 -23.93
CA ALA A 155 -7.37 -16.45 -24.02
C ALA A 155 -6.95 -16.21 -25.48
N ILE A 156 -6.31 -15.08 -25.76
CA ILE A 156 -5.58 -14.88 -27.03
C ILE A 156 -4.15 -15.34 -26.81
N ILE A 157 -3.71 -16.36 -27.56
CA ILE A 157 -2.37 -16.94 -27.47
C ILE A 157 -1.56 -16.71 -28.75
N PHE A 158 -0.23 -16.71 -28.64
CA PHE A 158 0.67 -16.64 -29.79
C PHE A 158 1.25 -18.02 -30.08
N LYS A 159 0.87 -18.63 -31.21
CA LYS A 159 1.30 -19.98 -31.60
C LYS A 159 1.63 -20.00 -33.08
N ASN A 160 2.74 -20.64 -33.44
CA ASN A 160 3.17 -20.80 -34.83
C ASN A 160 3.29 -19.48 -35.63
N GLY A 161 3.64 -18.38 -34.98
CA GLY A 161 3.81 -17.08 -35.63
C GLY A 161 2.51 -16.28 -35.81
N THR A 162 1.38 -16.78 -35.31
CA THR A 162 0.07 -16.12 -35.40
C THR A 162 -0.60 -16.03 -34.04
N PHE A 163 -1.44 -15.02 -33.83
CA PHE A 163 -2.33 -14.96 -32.67
C PHE A 163 -3.60 -15.76 -32.96
N GLU A 164 -4.03 -16.57 -32.00
CA GLU A 164 -5.27 -17.37 -32.08
C GLU A 164 -6.02 -17.34 -30.75
N ILE A 165 -7.33 -17.60 -30.77
CA ILE A 165 -8.12 -17.72 -29.54
C ILE A 165 -8.07 -19.17 -29.05
N GLN A 166 -7.63 -19.33 -27.81
CA GLN A 166 -7.82 -20.54 -27.04
C GLN A 166 -9.19 -20.48 -26.35
N GLU A 167 -10.04 -21.46 -26.66
CA GLU A 167 -11.35 -21.62 -26.01
C GLU A 167 -11.21 -21.87 -24.51
N GLY A 168 -12.10 -21.26 -23.73
CA GLY A 168 -12.22 -21.53 -22.31
C GLY A 168 -12.74 -22.95 -22.05
N GLN A 169 -12.44 -23.49 -20.87
CA GLN A 169 -12.92 -24.81 -20.44
C GLN A 169 -13.75 -24.66 -19.17
N PRO A 170 -14.97 -25.23 -19.11
CA PRO A 170 -15.79 -25.22 -17.90
C PRO A 170 -15.06 -25.85 -16.71
N GLY A 171 -15.26 -25.23 -15.54
CA GLY A 171 -14.83 -25.77 -14.26
C GLY A 171 -15.96 -26.53 -13.55
N THR A 172 -15.67 -27.03 -12.37
CA THR A 172 -16.60 -27.73 -11.49
C THR A 172 -16.57 -27.09 -10.12
N LEU A 173 -17.72 -26.63 -9.62
CA LEU A 173 -17.82 -26.00 -8.30
C LEU A 173 -18.91 -26.67 -7.47
N ILE A 174 -18.78 -26.64 -6.15
CA ILE A 174 -19.84 -27.09 -5.24
C ILE A 174 -21.03 -26.12 -5.31
N ASN A 175 -22.23 -26.67 -5.37
CA ASN A 175 -23.47 -25.91 -5.27
C ASN A 175 -23.66 -25.38 -3.84
N GLN A 176 -23.05 -24.22 -3.56
CA GLN A 176 -23.06 -23.57 -2.25
C GLN A 176 -24.49 -23.26 -1.75
N ALA A 177 -25.41 -22.93 -2.66
CA ALA A 177 -26.80 -22.64 -2.30
C ALA A 177 -27.53 -23.89 -1.78
N LYS A 178 -27.31 -25.04 -2.44
CA LYS A 178 -27.85 -26.32 -2.00
C LYS A 178 -27.21 -26.79 -0.70
N LEU A 179 -25.88 -26.66 -0.57
CA LEU A 179 -25.16 -26.95 0.67
C LEU A 179 -25.73 -26.16 1.86
N ALA A 180 -25.87 -24.83 1.70
CA ALA A 180 -26.45 -23.98 2.74
C ALA A 180 -27.89 -24.38 3.08
N SER A 181 -28.71 -24.72 2.07
CA SER A 181 -30.07 -25.20 2.27
C SER A 181 -30.14 -26.50 3.06
N ASP A 182 -29.30 -27.48 2.73
CA ASP A 182 -29.30 -28.78 3.39
C ASP A 182 -28.72 -28.70 4.82
N LEU A 183 -27.71 -27.86 5.04
CA LEU A 183 -27.19 -27.58 6.37
C LEU A 183 -28.23 -26.88 7.26
N LYS A 184 -28.98 -25.91 6.71
CA LYS A 184 -30.09 -25.27 7.41
C LYS A 184 -31.16 -26.27 7.83
N LYS A 185 -31.51 -27.24 6.97
CA LYS A 185 -32.46 -28.31 7.32
C LYS A 185 -31.94 -29.19 8.45
N ASN A 186 -30.65 -29.55 8.42
CA ASN A 186 -30.02 -30.33 9.48
C ASN A 186 -30.06 -29.59 10.83
N ILE A 187 -29.72 -28.30 10.86
CA ILE A 187 -29.78 -27.49 12.08
C ILE A 187 -31.22 -27.35 12.59
N ALA A 188 -32.18 -27.03 11.71
CA ALA A 188 -33.58 -26.88 12.10
C ALA A 188 -34.18 -28.16 12.72
N GLY A 189 -33.73 -29.33 12.26
CA GLY A 189 -34.16 -30.63 12.76
C GLY A 189 -33.26 -31.27 13.82
N LEU A 190 -32.13 -30.65 14.18
CA LEU A 190 -31.06 -31.28 14.96
C LEU A 190 -30.65 -32.65 14.40
N SER A 191 -30.61 -32.75 13.07
CA SER A 191 -30.36 -34.00 12.36
C SER A 191 -28.90 -34.17 11.95
N HIS A 192 -28.42 -35.40 12.06
CA HIS A 192 -27.06 -35.81 11.70
C HIS A 192 -26.99 -36.44 10.29
N PHE A 193 -27.97 -36.18 9.44
CA PHE A 193 -27.94 -36.69 8.07
C PHE A 193 -26.73 -36.14 7.31
N ALA A 194 -26.03 -37.03 6.63
CA ALA A 194 -24.92 -36.63 5.79
C ALA A 194 -25.43 -35.78 4.62
N ILE A 195 -24.69 -34.72 4.30
CA ILE A 195 -25.03 -33.80 3.23
C ILE A 195 -24.35 -34.29 1.95
N ASN A 196 -25.15 -34.70 0.97
CA ASN A 196 -24.66 -35.05 -0.36
C ASN A 196 -24.39 -33.76 -1.12
N LEU A 197 -23.11 -33.48 -1.38
CA LEU A 197 -22.69 -32.31 -2.14
C LEU A 197 -23.02 -32.52 -3.62
N GLU A 198 -23.53 -31.47 -4.23
CA GLU A 198 -23.82 -31.44 -5.66
C GLU A 198 -22.78 -30.57 -6.34
N ILE A 199 -22.15 -31.11 -7.37
CA ILE A 199 -21.20 -30.38 -8.22
C ILE A 199 -21.99 -29.79 -9.38
N THR A 200 -21.75 -28.52 -9.65
CA THR A 200 -22.33 -27.78 -10.78
C THR A 200 -21.23 -27.33 -11.72
N ALA A 201 -21.49 -27.39 -13.02
CA ALA A 201 -20.60 -26.81 -14.02
C ALA A 201 -20.50 -25.29 -13.81
N SER A 202 -19.28 -24.79 -13.77
CA SER A 202 -18.98 -23.36 -13.74
C SER A 202 -18.48 -22.95 -15.11
N GLU A 203 -19.26 -22.17 -15.84
CA GLU A 203 -18.86 -21.68 -17.15
C GLU A 203 -17.77 -20.60 -17.01
N PRO A 204 -16.81 -20.52 -17.95
CA PRO A 204 -15.86 -19.42 -18.01
C PRO A 204 -16.61 -18.09 -18.05
N ALA A 205 -16.17 -17.13 -17.23
CA ALA A 205 -16.74 -15.79 -17.24
C ALA A 205 -16.45 -15.08 -18.58
N PHE A 206 -15.34 -15.44 -19.22
CA PHE A 206 -14.86 -14.90 -20.48
C PHE A 206 -14.81 -15.97 -21.57
N LYS A 207 -15.59 -15.76 -22.62
CA LYS A 207 -15.77 -16.67 -23.76
C LYS A 207 -15.03 -16.18 -25.01
N ALA A 208 -14.72 -17.12 -25.91
CA ALA A 208 -13.99 -16.81 -27.15
C ALA A 208 -14.64 -15.72 -28.02
N ALA A 209 -15.98 -15.67 -28.08
CA ALA A 209 -16.70 -14.65 -28.85
C ALA A 209 -16.31 -13.21 -28.44
N GLN A 210 -16.03 -12.98 -27.17
CA GLN A 210 -15.66 -11.67 -26.62
C GLN A 210 -14.20 -11.28 -26.93
N ALA A 211 -13.37 -12.26 -27.30
CA ALA A 211 -11.98 -12.07 -27.68
C ALA A 211 -11.80 -11.69 -29.16
N GLN A 212 -12.81 -11.86 -30.00
CA GLN A 212 -12.66 -11.73 -31.46
C GLN A 212 -12.19 -10.34 -31.91
N ASN A 213 -12.76 -9.27 -31.34
CA ASN A 213 -12.36 -7.90 -31.68
C ASN A 213 -10.94 -7.59 -31.20
N ALA A 214 -10.56 -8.10 -30.03
CA ALA A 214 -9.22 -7.97 -29.50
C ALA A 214 -8.21 -8.75 -30.33
N LEU A 215 -8.54 -9.96 -30.79
CA LEU A 215 -7.69 -10.75 -31.68
C LEU A 215 -7.37 -10.01 -32.98
N LEU A 216 -8.38 -9.39 -33.61
CA LEU A 216 -8.19 -8.59 -34.82
C LEU A 216 -7.21 -7.44 -34.57
N LYS A 217 -7.38 -6.71 -33.45
CA LYS A 217 -6.51 -5.58 -33.12
C LYS A 217 -5.08 -5.99 -32.76
N VAL A 218 -4.91 -7.07 -32.01
CA VAL A 218 -3.58 -7.64 -31.71
C VAL A 218 -2.89 -8.08 -33.00
N SER A 219 -3.62 -8.74 -33.90
CA SER A 219 -3.09 -9.19 -35.19
C SER A 219 -2.71 -8.04 -36.12
N GLU A 220 -3.36 -6.89 -36.01
CA GLU A 220 -2.98 -5.66 -36.70
C GLU A 220 -1.70 -5.06 -36.10
N ILE A 221 -1.64 -4.91 -34.78
CA ILE A 221 -0.47 -4.37 -34.07
C ILE A 221 0.77 -5.25 -34.29
N ALA A 222 0.60 -6.57 -34.32
CA ALA A 222 1.68 -7.53 -34.52
C ALA A 222 2.34 -7.47 -35.90
N LYS A 223 1.78 -6.71 -36.86
CA LYS A 223 2.41 -6.46 -38.16
C LYS A 223 3.31 -5.21 -38.15
N ASN A 224 3.16 -4.35 -37.14
CA ASN A 224 3.90 -3.11 -37.05
C ASN A 224 5.35 -3.35 -36.61
N HIS A 225 6.22 -2.42 -37.01
CA HIS A 225 7.62 -2.38 -36.61
C HIS A 225 7.96 -0.95 -36.21
N ILE A 226 8.53 -0.79 -35.02
CA ILE A 226 8.98 0.52 -34.51
C ILE A 226 10.50 0.51 -34.38
N VAL A 227 11.15 1.58 -34.80
CA VAL A 227 12.58 1.80 -34.61
C VAL A 227 12.77 3.04 -33.74
N LEU A 228 13.28 2.86 -32.53
CA LEU A 228 13.69 3.95 -31.66
C LEU A 228 15.12 4.36 -31.99
N THR A 229 15.42 5.66 -32.00
CA THR A 229 16.73 6.19 -32.41
C THR A 229 17.24 7.25 -31.44
N TYR A 230 18.53 7.18 -31.09
CA TYR A 230 19.26 8.21 -30.34
C TYR A 230 20.73 8.20 -30.75
N GLY A 231 21.23 9.32 -31.29
CA GLY A 231 22.59 9.37 -31.86
C GLY A 231 22.80 8.29 -32.93
N ASN A 232 23.77 7.40 -32.71
CA ASN A 232 24.06 6.25 -33.58
C ASN A 232 23.37 4.95 -33.13
N GLN A 233 22.69 4.96 -31.97
CA GLN A 233 22.01 3.79 -31.43
C GLN A 233 20.61 3.64 -32.01
N LYS A 234 20.20 2.38 -32.23
CA LYS A 234 18.89 2.01 -32.75
C LYS A 234 18.35 0.81 -31.98
N TRP A 235 17.08 0.86 -31.60
CA TRP A 235 16.35 -0.26 -31.00
C TRP A 235 15.19 -0.63 -31.90
N GLN A 236 15.16 -1.87 -32.36
CA GLN A 236 14.09 -2.40 -33.20
C GLN A 236 13.07 -3.12 -32.31
N ILE A 237 11.81 -2.71 -32.41
CA ILE A 237 10.69 -3.32 -31.72
C ILE A 237 9.89 -4.09 -32.76
N SER A 238 9.91 -5.41 -32.65
CA SER A 238 9.14 -6.28 -33.53
C SER A 238 7.65 -6.24 -33.17
N GLY A 239 6.80 -6.66 -34.10
CA GLY A 239 5.37 -6.81 -33.82
C GLY A 239 5.07 -7.80 -32.67
N LYS A 240 5.94 -8.79 -32.45
CA LYS A 240 5.85 -9.68 -31.29
C LYS A 240 6.11 -8.91 -29.99
N ASP A 241 7.17 -8.11 -29.93
CA ASP A 241 7.49 -7.31 -28.74
C ASP A 241 6.36 -6.31 -28.43
N LEU A 242 5.79 -5.71 -29.48
CA LEU A 242 4.63 -4.82 -29.36
C LEU A 242 3.42 -5.56 -28.78
N ALA A 243 3.14 -6.77 -29.25
CA ALA A 243 2.05 -7.59 -28.75
C ALA A 243 2.29 -8.03 -27.29
N ASP A 244 3.53 -8.36 -26.95
CA ASP A 244 3.94 -8.72 -25.58
C ASP A 244 3.71 -7.55 -24.61
N MET A 245 3.82 -6.30 -25.07
CA MET A 245 3.54 -5.09 -24.30
C MET A 245 2.04 -4.75 -24.17
N LEU A 246 1.14 -5.48 -24.80
CA LEU A 246 -0.31 -5.21 -24.71
C LEU A 246 -0.92 -5.70 -23.40
N ASP A 247 -2.06 -5.08 -23.09
CA ASP A 247 -2.96 -5.36 -21.98
C ASP A 247 -4.41 -5.33 -22.50
N PHE A 248 -5.33 -5.97 -21.77
CA PHE A 248 -6.71 -6.15 -22.19
C PHE A 248 -7.66 -5.77 -21.07
N LYS A 249 -8.70 -5.02 -21.42
CA LYS A 249 -9.77 -4.66 -20.47
C LYS A 249 -11.15 -4.79 -21.08
N PRO A 250 -12.20 -5.07 -20.29
CA PRO A 250 -13.58 -4.96 -20.75
C PRO A 250 -13.89 -3.54 -21.25
N ASP A 251 -14.67 -3.43 -22.32
CA ASP A 251 -15.06 -2.16 -22.97
C ASP A 251 -15.66 -1.15 -21.98
N ASN A 252 -16.42 -1.66 -21.00
CA ASN A 252 -17.22 -0.92 -20.04
C ASN A 252 -16.48 -0.50 -18.75
N GLN A 253 -15.18 -0.78 -18.60
CA GLN A 253 -14.40 -0.40 -17.42
C GLN A 253 -13.33 0.68 -17.71
N LEU A 254 -13.40 1.77 -16.94
CA LEU A 254 -12.52 2.95 -17.07
C LEU A 254 -11.20 2.80 -16.29
N THR A 255 -11.10 1.89 -15.32
CA THR A 255 -9.92 1.68 -14.47
C THR A 255 -9.50 0.21 -14.41
N PRO A 256 -8.19 -0.10 -14.46
CA PRO A 256 -7.66 -1.45 -14.30
C PRO A 256 -7.62 -1.80 -12.81
N GLN A 257 -8.76 -2.15 -12.23
CA GLN A 257 -8.80 -2.86 -10.96
C GLN A 257 -9.62 -4.13 -11.17
N ASN A 258 -8.98 -5.29 -10.94
CA ASN A 258 -9.51 -6.67 -11.02
C ASN A 258 -9.19 -7.51 -12.27
N THR A 259 -8.22 -7.12 -13.10
CA THR A 259 -7.69 -7.99 -14.17
C THR A 259 -6.37 -8.61 -13.72
N LYS A 260 -6.35 -9.91 -13.35
CA LYS A 260 -5.10 -10.66 -13.12
C LYS A 260 -4.68 -11.28 -14.44
N ILE A 261 -3.63 -10.72 -15.05
CA ILE A 261 -3.00 -11.28 -16.25
C ILE A 261 -1.69 -11.92 -15.82
N SER A 262 -1.53 -13.21 -16.09
CA SER A 262 -0.27 -13.91 -15.87
C SER A 262 0.16 -14.64 -17.12
N ILE A 263 1.38 -14.34 -17.56
CA ILE A 263 2.05 -15.01 -18.68
C ILE A 263 2.55 -16.37 -18.19
N ILE A 264 2.19 -17.45 -18.89
CA ILE A 264 2.89 -18.73 -18.76
C ILE A 264 3.71 -18.92 -20.04
N SER A 265 5.02 -19.12 -19.90
CA SER A 265 5.90 -19.71 -20.93
C SER A 265 5.83 -19.05 -22.31
N ASN A 266 6.15 -17.75 -22.40
CA ASN A 266 6.30 -17.03 -23.67
C ASN A 266 5.05 -16.98 -24.57
N SER A 267 3.86 -17.18 -24.00
CA SER A 267 2.57 -16.96 -24.66
C SER A 267 1.83 -15.85 -23.94
N LEU A 268 1.35 -14.84 -24.68
CA LEU A 268 0.31 -13.94 -24.17
C LEU A 268 -0.86 -14.84 -23.74
N VAL A 269 -1.29 -14.79 -22.49
CA VAL A 269 -2.48 -15.52 -22.02
C VAL A 269 -3.29 -14.52 -21.21
N VAL A 270 -4.43 -14.09 -21.75
CA VAL A 270 -5.41 -13.30 -21.00
C VAL A 270 -6.09 -14.25 -20.03
N LYS A 271 -5.56 -14.39 -18.81
CA LYS A 271 -6.05 -15.40 -17.85
C LYS A 271 -7.33 -15.03 -17.11
N SER A 272 -7.63 -13.74 -16.95
CA SER A 272 -8.88 -13.32 -16.31
C SER A 272 -9.11 -11.83 -16.49
N ALA A 273 -10.22 -11.46 -17.13
CA ALA A 273 -10.91 -10.23 -16.80
C ALA A 273 -12.11 -10.66 -15.96
N LYS A 274 -12.15 -10.35 -14.67
CA LYS A 274 -13.40 -10.49 -13.91
C LYS A 274 -14.40 -9.49 -14.49
N LEU A 275 -15.22 -9.96 -15.43
CA LEU A 275 -16.37 -9.28 -16.00
C LEU A 275 -17.48 -9.18 -14.95
N ALA A 276 -17.20 -8.54 -13.82
CA ALA A 276 -18.12 -8.52 -12.68
C ALA A 276 -19.45 -7.79 -12.99
N ASP A 277 -19.48 -6.94 -14.02
CA ASP A 277 -20.59 -6.00 -14.22
C ASP A 277 -21.41 -6.24 -15.50
N ASN A 278 -20.87 -6.96 -16.52
CA ASN A 278 -21.61 -7.28 -17.75
C ASN A 278 -20.94 -8.42 -18.56
N PRO A 279 -21.54 -9.62 -18.61
CA PRO A 279 -21.00 -10.79 -19.30
C PRO A 279 -20.96 -10.66 -20.83
N ASP A 280 -21.52 -9.61 -21.44
CA ASP A 280 -21.51 -9.37 -22.89
C ASP A 280 -20.45 -8.34 -23.33
N SER A 281 -19.58 -7.88 -22.43
CA SER A 281 -18.59 -6.84 -22.76
C SER A 281 -17.48 -7.39 -23.66
N ASN A 282 -17.14 -6.67 -24.74
CA ASN A 282 -15.98 -6.97 -25.59
C ASN A 282 -14.66 -6.57 -24.91
N LEU A 283 -13.54 -7.19 -25.30
CA LEU A 283 -12.21 -6.74 -24.89
C LEU A 283 -11.70 -5.58 -25.75
N LYS A 284 -11.20 -4.54 -25.08
CA LYS A 284 -10.35 -3.50 -25.65
C LYS A 284 -8.88 -3.83 -25.43
N VAL A 285 -8.09 -3.53 -26.45
CA VAL A 285 -6.62 -3.63 -26.42
C VAL A 285 -6.04 -2.28 -26.01
N LEU A 286 -5.11 -2.29 -25.07
CA LEU A 286 -4.32 -1.13 -24.66
C LEU A 286 -2.85 -1.50 -24.51
N LEU A 287 -1.98 -0.51 -24.44
CA LEU A 287 -0.58 -0.71 -24.10
C LEU A 287 -0.44 -0.82 -22.57
N SER A 288 0.22 -1.86 -22.07
CA SER A 288 0.44 -2.06 -20.64
C SER A 288 1.44 -1.02 -20.12
N PRO A 289 1.05 -0.11 -19.20
CA PRO A 289 1.96 0.89 -18.65
C PRO A 289 3.18 0.27 -17.96
N ILE A 290 2.98 -0.88 -17.31
CA ILE A 290 4.05 -1.59 -16.59
C ILE A 290 5.08 -2.13 -17.59
N LYS A 291 4.63 -2.84 -18.62
CA LYS A 291 5.53 -3.48 -19.59
C LYS A 291 6.24 -2.47 -20.47
N ILE A 292 5.53 -1.42 -20.93
CA ILE A 292 6.15 -0.38 -21.76
C ILE A 292 7.16 0.44 -20.95
N ASN A 293 6.86 0.78 -19.69
CA ASN A 293 7.83 1.50 -18.85
C ASN A 293 9.06 0.64 -18.60
N ALA A 294 8.91 -0.65 -18.26
CA ALA A 294 10.05 -1.54 -18.05
C ALA A 294 10.95 -1.65 -19.30
N PHE A 295 10.35 -1.71 -20.49
CA PHE A 295 11.09 -1.71 -21.75
C PHE A 295 11.83 -0.38 -21.99
N VAL A 296 11.16 0.76 -21.78
CA VAL A 296 11.78 2.08 -21.96
C VAL A 296 12.85 2.35 -20.89
N ASP A 297 12.69 1.83 -19.67
CA ASP A 297 13.68 1.92 -18.59
C ASP A 297 14.97 1.15 -18.93
N GLU A 298 14.87 0.00 -19.61
CA GLU A 298 16.04 -0.73 -20.10
C GLU A 298 16.83 0.11 -21.13
N ILE A 299 16.12 0.78 -22.04
CA ILE A 299 16.72 1.72 -22.99
C ILE A 299 17.34 2.90 -22.25
N ALA A 300 16.65 3.45 -21.25
CA ALA A 300 17.16 4.53 -20.41
C ALA A 300 18.46 4.15 -19.71
N GLY A 301 18.61 2.90 -19.25
CA GLY A 301 19.87 2.40 -18.67
C GLY A 301 21.07 2.49 -19.62
N SER A 302 20.85 2.47 -20.93
CA SER A 302 21.89 2.61 -21.96
C SER A 302 22.14 4.05 -22.41
N ILE A 303 21.25 4.99 -22.08
CA ILE A 303 21.30 6.40 -22.48
C ILE A 303 21.67 7.30 -21.29
N ASN A 304 21.15 7.00 -20.10
CA ASN A 304 21.22 7.87 -18.95
C ASN A 304 22.64 7.91 -18.38
N THR A 305 23.21 9.11 -18.31
CA THR A 305 24.50 9.35 -17.66
C THR A 305 24.33 10.42 -16.59
N PRO A 306 24.81 10.21 -15.36
CA PRO A 306 24.74 11.25 -14.34
C PRO A 306 25.65 12.44 -14.69
N THR A 307 25.31 13.62 -14.18
CA THR A 307 26.22 14.77 -14.21
C THR A 307 27.45 14.50 -13.35
N VAL A 308 28.63 14.82 -13.85
CA VAL A 308 29.90 14.78 -13.09
C VAL A 308 30.50 16.17 -13.09
N ASN A 309 30.66 16.77 -11.91
CA ASN A 309 31.37 18.04 -11.78
C ASN A 309 32.89 17.82 -11.85
N ALA A 310 33.62 18.83 -12.33
CA ALA A 310 35.06 18.82 -12.33
C ALA A 310 35.63 18.74 -10.90
N LYS A 311 36.71 17.98 -10.71
CA LYS A 311 37.43 17.86 -9.43
C LYS A 311 38.87 18.29 -9.60
N LEU A 312 39.38 18.99 -8.58
CA LEU A 312 40.77 19.37 -8.44
C LEU A 312 41.40 18.50 -7.35
N ARG A 313 42.43 17.72 -7.70
CA ARG A 313 43.30 17.07 -6.71
C ARG A 313 44.45 18.01 -6.38
N PHE A 314 44.74 18.18 -5.10
CA PHE A 314 45.88 18.94 -4.61
C PHE A 314 46.90 18.01 -3.96
N GLU A 315 48.18 18.18 -4.29
CA GLU A 315 49.33 17.51 -3.67
C GLU A 315 50.29 18.61 -3.17
N ASP A 316 50.79 18.49 -1.94
CA ASP A 316 51.66 19.48 -1.28
C ASP A 316 51.15 20.93 -1.32
N GLY A 317 49.82 21.12 -1.27
CA GLY A 317 49.19 22.44 -1.30
C GLY A 317 49.10 23.09 -2.67
N LYS A 318 49.42 22.36 -3.75
CA LYS A 318 49.35 22.81 -5.16
C LYS A 318 48.46 21.87 -5.99
N VAL A 319 47.92 22.37 -7.10
CA VAL A 319 47.06 21.58 -8.00
C VAL A 319 47.87 20.49 -8.70
N ALA A 320 47.41 19.24 -8.60
CA ALA A 320 48.10 18.04 -9.11
C ALA A 320 47.32 17.30 -10.23
N GLU A 321 45.98 17.24 -10.19
CA GLU A 321 45.19 16.59 -11.25
C GLU A 321 43.80 17.21 -11.45
N PHE A 322 43.32 17.18 -12.69
CA PHE A 322 42.01 17.68 -13.12
C PHE A 322 41.14 16.53 -13.63
N THR A 323 39.95 16.36 -13.06
CA THR A 323 38.90 15.53 -13.69
C THR A 323 37.95 16.46 -14.47
N PRO A 324 37.75 16.28 -15.78
CA PRO A 324 36.83 17.11 -16.56
C PRO A 324 35.39 16.87 -16.14
N ALA A 325 34.56 17.90 -16.28
CA ALA A 325 33.13 17.77 -16.06
C ALA A 325 32.44 17.07 -17.24
N GLN A 326 31.38 16.33 -16.94
CA GLN A 326 30.55 15.64 -17.90
C GLN A 326 29.08 16.01 -17.67
N ASP A 327 28.41 16.45 -18.74
CA ASP A 327 26.97 16.71 -18.73
C ASP A 327 26.19 15.41 -18.50
N GLY A 328 25.09 15.54 -17.75
CA GLY A 328 24.16 14.45 -17.56
C GLY A 328 23.21 14.32 -18.73
N GLN A 329 22.76 13.11 -18.99
CA GLN A 329 21.76 12.77 -19.98
C GLN A 329 20.65 11.96 -19.30
N GLU A 330 19.41 12.29 -19.60
CA GLU A 330 18.25 11.58 -19.07
C GLU A 330 17.16 11.45 -20.13
N LEU A 331 16.79 10.21 -20.45
CA LEU A 331 15.68 9.87 -21.33
C LEU A 331 14.34 10.23 -20.66
N ASP A 332 13.49 10.97 -21.37
CA ASP A 332 12.13 11.26 -20.94
C ASP A 332 11.24 10.04 -21.18
N ILE A 333 11.11 9.19 -20.16
CA ILE A 333 10.31 7.95 -20.19
C ILE A 333 8.86 8.26 -20.59
N GLY A 334 8.24 9.26 -19.97
CA GLY A 334 6.83 9.60 -20.18
C GLY A 334 6.53 10.07 -21.60
N LYS A 335 7.40 10.90 -22.20
CA LYS A 335 7.26 11.29 -23.61
C LYS A 335 7.51 10.11 -24.54
N THR A 336 8.51 9.27 -24.23
CA THR A 336 8.86 8.11 -25.06
C THR A 336 7.69 7.12 -25.13
N THR A 337 7.07 6.76 -24.00
CA THR A 337 5.93 5.84 -23.97
C THR A 337 4.72 6.41 -24.71
N LYS A 338 4.46 7.71 -24.58
CA LYS A 338 3.40 8.38 -25.34
C LYS A 338 3.66 8.33 -26.86
N MET A 339 4.88 8.59 -27.32
CA MET A 339 5.22 8.52 -28.74
C MET A 339 5.04 7.11 -29.31
N ILE A 340 5.39 6.07 -28.55
CA ILE A 340 5.14 4.68 -28.93
C ILE A 340 3.63 4.40 -28.99
N GLN A 341 2.88 4.84 -27.99
CA GLN A 341 1.42 4.67 -27.95
C GLN A 341 0.72 5.35 -29.14
N ASP A 342 1.07 6.60 -29.43
CA ASP A 342 0.51 7.38 -30.55
C ASP A 342 0.84 6.72 -31.90
N SER A 343 2.04 6.11 -32.01
CA SER A 343 2.44 5.35 -33.20
C SER A 343 1.65 4.05 -33.39
N LEU A 344 1.19 3.41 -32.31
CA LEU A 344 0.47 2.13 -32.36
C LEU A 344 -1.05 2.28 -32.52
N LEU A 345 -1.61 3.33 -31.95
CA LEU A 345 -3.08 3.53 -31.84
C LEU A 345 -3.63 4.54 -32.85
N SER A 346 -2.81 5.00 -33.81
CA SER A 346 -3.28 5.86 -34.90
C SER A 346 -4.42 5.17 -35.69
N PRO A 347 -5.53 5.85 -36.01
CA PRO A 347 -6.70 5.27 -36.67
C PRO A 347 -6.47 4.77 -38.11
N GLN A 348 -5.30 5.06 -38.70
CA GLN A 348 -4.82 4.46 -39.96
C GLN A 348 -3.32 4.12 -39.80
N PRO A 349 -2.97 2.98 -39.22
CA PRO A 349 -1.59 2.53 -39.21
C PRO A 349 -1.25 2.07 -40.64
N ASP A 350 -0.23 2.69 -41.24
CA ASP A 350 0.36 2.17 -42.47
C ASP A 350 1.15 0.90 -42.10
N VAL A 351 0.48 -0.24 -42.21
CA VAL A 351 0.94 -1.57 -41.74
C VAL A 351 2.25 -2.01 -42.41
N ASN A 352 2.67 -1.33 -43.48
CA ASN A 352 3.92 -1.59 -44.20
C ASN A 352 5.03 -0.56 -43.90
N LYS A 353 4.78 0.41 -43.01
CA LYS A 353 5.72 1.48 -42.71
C LYS A 353 6.35 1.30 -41.33
N THR A 354 7.66 1.09 -41.30
CA THR A 354 8.43 1.13 -40.07
C THR A 354 8.39 2.55 -39.49
N ALA A 355 7.76 2.72 -38.33
CA ALA A 355 7.73 4.01 -37.65
C ALA A 355 9.09 4.25 -36.98
N THR A 356 9.75 5.36 -37.33
CA THR A 356 11.01 5.76 -36.69
C THR A 356 10.72 6.86 -35.67
N ILE A 357 11.08 6.62 -34.41
CA ILE A 357 10.86 7.55 -33.29
C ILE A 357 12.23 8.01 -32.78
N ALA A 358 12.47 9.32 -32.80
CA ALA A 358 13.65 9.92 -32.16
C ALA A 358 13.39 10.06 -30.66
N LEU A 359 14.28 9.51 -29.83
CA LEU A 359 14.10 9.48 -28.38
C LEU A 359 14.32 10.87 -27.76
N PRO A 360 13.38 11.35 -26.92
CA PRO A 360 13.49 12.65 -26.25
C PRO A 360 14.45 12.55 -25.05
N VAL A 361 15.69 13.00 -25.23
CA VAL A 361 16.70 13.04 -24.16
C VAL A 361 16.92 14.48 -23.71
N SER A 362 16.90 14.69 -22.39
CA SER A 362 17.24 15.95 -21.76
C SER A 362 18.69 15.96 -21.28
N THR A 363 19.37 17.09 -21.45
CA THR A 363 20.75 17.27 -21.02
C THR A 363 20.81 18.21 -19.83
N THR A 364 21.44 17.78 -18.74
CA THR A 364 21.72 18.64 -17.60
C THR A 364 23.19 19.04 -17.63
N ARG A 365 23.47 20.34 -17.75
CA ARG A 365 24.85 20.81 -17.80
C ARG A 365 25.56 20.66 -16.45
N ALA A 366 26.82 20.24 -16.47
CA ALA A 366 27.64 20.24 -15.27
C ALA A 366 27.89 21.67 -14.78
N LYS A 367 27.95 21.88 -13.45
CA LYS A 367 28.02 23.24 -12.86
C LYS A 367 29.37 23.94 -13.07
N VAL A 368 30.43 23.19 -13.40
CA VAL A 368 31.78 23.71 -13.59
C VAL A 368 32.34 23.13 -14.88
N GLU A 369 32.38 23.90 -15.96
CA GLU A 369 32.94 23.47 -17.24
C GLU A 369 34.47 23.29 -17.12
N GLY A 370 34.99 22.12 -17.51
CA GLY A 370 36.40 21.76 -17.31
C GLY A 370 37.43 22.64 -18.05
N SER A 371 37.01 23.38 -19.07
CA SER A 371 37.88 24.25 -19.88
C SER A 371 38.16 25.64 -19.25
N GLY A 372 37.34 26.09 -18.29
CA GLY A 372 37.48 27.42 -17.67
C GLY A 372 38.32 27.46 -16.39
N ILE A 373 38.67 26.31 -15.81
CA ILE A 373 39.26 26.24 -14.46
C ILE A 373 40.65 26.91 -14.36
N ASN A 374 41.47 26.86 -15.43
CA ASN A 374 42.77 27.55 -15.45
C ASN A 374 42.62 29.08 -15.43
N GLU A 375 41.52 29.60 -15.97
CA GLU A 375 41.20 31.04 -15.98
C GLU A 375 40.68 31.52 -14.61
N LEU A 376 40.27 30.59 -13.74
CA LEU A 376 39.75 30.93 -12.41
C LEU A 376 40.84 31.42 -11.44
N GLY A 377 42.11 31.11 -11.71
CA GLY A 377 43.24 31.53 -10.87
C GLY A 377 43.31 30.82 -9.52
N ILE A 378 42.88 29.56 -9.44
CA ILE A 378 42.98 28.74 -8.22
C ILE A 378 44.29 27.94 -8.27
N ARG A 379 45.25 28.23 -7.37
CA ARG A 379 46.62 27.71 -7.44
C ARG A 379 47.09 27.04 -6.15
N GLU A 380 46.72 27.59 -5.01
CA GLU A 380 47.27 27.21 -3.70
C GLU A 380 46.24 27.37 -2.58
N LEU A 381 46.54 26.78 -1.43
CA LEU A 381 45.74 26.94 -0.22
C LEU A 381 45.92 28.37 0.31
N VAL A 382 44.80 29.11 0.46
CA VAL A 382 44.80 30.48 0.98
C VAL A 382 44.17 30.60 2.38
N GLY A 383 43.46 29.57 2.84
CA GLY A 383 42.99 29.50 4.23
C GLY A 383 42.38 28.15 4.59
N ARG A 384 42.38 27.85 5.89
CA ARG A 384 41.93 26.57 6.43
C ARG A 384 41.15 26.73 7.74
N GLY A 385 39.98 26.12 7.78
CA GLY A 385 39.16 25.99 8.97
C GLY A 385 39.15 24.55 9.48
N ILE A 386 39.31 24.36 10.79
CA ILE A 386 39.19 23.05 11.44
C ILE A 386 38.20 23.12 12.61
N SER A 387 37.36 22.10 12.73
CA SER A 387 36.58 21.81 13.93
C SER A 387 36.54 20.31 14.21
N TYR A 388 36.21 19.95 15.45
CA TYR A 388 36.10 18.57 15.88
C TYR A 388 34.68 18.26 16.32
N PHE A 389 34.26 17.01 16.11
CA PHE A 389 32.93 16.50 16.49
C PHE A 389 33.04 15.26 17.38
N SER A 390 34.15 15.10 18.10
CA SER A 390 34.36 14.02 19.08
C SER A 390 33.20 13.97 20.08
N GLY A 391 32.66 12.77 20.30
CA GLY A 391 31.50 12.55 21.17
C GLY A 391 30.14 12.85 20.54
N SER A 392 30.07 13.20 19.24
CA SER A 392 28.80 13.40 18.54
C SER A 392 28.08 12.09 18.27
N ILE A 393 26.75 12.11 18.40
CA ILE A 393 25.89 10.99 17.97
C ILE A 393 25.90 10.82 16.44
N ALA A 394 25.56 9.62 15.97
CA ALA A 394 25.61 9.25 14.55
C ALA A 394 24.81 10.20 13.63
N ASN A 395 23.61 10.64 14.04
CA ASN A 395 22.79 11.56 13.24
C ASN A 395 23.47 12.92 13.03
N ARG A 396 24.14 13.46 14.06
CA ARG A 396 24.89 14.71 13.95
C ARG A 396 26.09 14.57 13.01
N ILE A 397 26.81 13.45 13.09
CA ILE A 397 27.94 13.15 12.19
C ILE A 397 27.45 13.02 10.74
N HIS A 398 26.30 12.37 10.51
CA HIS A 398 25.66 12.28 9.19
C HIS A 398 25.33 13.67 8.64
N ASN A 399 24.68 14.53 9.43
CA ASN A 399 24.33 15.89 9.02
C ASN A 399 25.56 16.75 8.70
N ILE A 400 26.61 16.68 9.53
CA ILE A 400 27.89 17.37 9.26
C ILE A 400 28.48 16.89 7.94
N SER A 401 28.48 15.58 7.69
CA SER A 401 29.00 14.99 6.46
C SER A 401 28.22 15.45 5.23
N LEU A 402 26.88 15.45 5.33
CA LEU A 402 25.99 15.87 4.24
C LEU A 402 26.14 17.36 3.95
N GLY A 403 26.10 18.22 4.98
CA GLY A 403 26.26 19.67 4.82
C GLY A 403 27.62 20.05 4.26
N ALA A 404 28.70 19.40 4.74
CA ALA A 404 30.05 19.57 4.19
C ALA A 404 30.14 19.12 2.73
N GLY A 405 29.48 18.02 2.36
CA GLY A 405 29.43 17.52 0.98
C GLY A 405 28.71 18.49 0.04
N ARG A 406 27.64 19.15 0.49
CA ARG A 406 26.87 20.10 -0.34
C ARG A 406 27.61 21.39 -0.65
N ILE A 407 28.45 21.88 0.26
CA ILE A 407 29.24 23.10 0.04
C ILE A 407 30.57 22.82 -0.64
N SER A 408 31.02 21.56 -0.69
CA SER A 408 32.27 21.19 -1.33
C SER A 408 32.19 21.41 -2.85
N GLY A 409 33.22 22.04 -3.42
CA GLY A 409 33.23 22.45 -4.82
C GLY A 409 32.61 23.81 -5.09
N THR A 410 32.18 24.55 -4.07
CA THR A 410 31.68 25.92 -4.28
C THR A 410 32.81 26.83 -4.75
N ILE A 411 32.58 27.58 -5.83
CA ILE A 411 33.49 28.59 -6.36
C ILE A 411 32.89 29.96 -6.08
N VAL A 412 33.67 30.85 -5.47
CA VAL A 412 33.28 32.23 -5.14
C VAL A 412 34.08 33.17 -6.03
N ALA A 413 33.41 33.88 -6.94
CA ALA A 413 34.06 34.77 -7.90
C ALA A 413 34.64 36.03 -7.25
N PRO A 414 35.62 36.71 -7.88
CA PRO A 414 36.08 38.03 -7.45
C PRO A 414 34.91 39.00 -7.25
N GLY A 415 34.83 39.60 -6.07
CA GLY A 415 33.76 40.52 -5.68
C GLY A 415 32.47 39.86 -5.20
N GLU A 416 32.30 38.54 -5.34
CA GLU A 416 31.10 37.82 -4.91
C GLU A 416 31.04 37.66 -3.37
N THR A 417 29.83 37.73 -2.83
CA THR A 417 29.56 37.37 -1.43
C THR A 417 29.04 35.93 -1.35
N PHE A 418 29.82 35.06 -0.72
CA PHE A 418 29.38 33.71 -0.37
C PHE A 418 28.26 33.77 0.67
N SER A 419 27.23 32.93 0.50
CA SER A 419 26.19 32.68 1.50
C SER A 419 26.16 31.20 1.85
N PHE A 420 26.27 30.90 3.15
CA PHE A 420 26.24 29.54 3.64
C PHE A 420 24.88 28.89 3.38
N ASN A 421 23.77 29.56 3.73
CA ASN A 421 22.42 29.03 3.51
C ASN A 421 22.12 28.79 2.03
N LYS A 422 22.58 29.68 1.12
CA LYS A 422 22.44 29.48 -0.32
C LYS A 422 23.21 28.24 -0.80
N SER A 423 24.42 28.03 -0.26
CA SER A 423 25.30 26.94 -0.70
C SER A 423 24.90 25.58 -0.15
N VAL A 424 24.44 25.51 1.11
CA VAL A 424 24.01 24.26 1.74
C VAL A 424 22.60 23.84 1.29
N GLY A 425 21.78 24.79 0.82
CA GLY A 425 20.41 24.56 0.38
C GLY A 425 19.44 24.26 1.54
N GLU A 426 18.26 23.74 1.22
CA GLU A 426 17.25 23.40 2.24
C GLU A 426 17.79 22.35 3.21
N VAL A 427 17.57 22.57 4.51
CA VAL A 427 17.96 21.66 5.60
C VAL A 427 16.70 21.04 6.19
N SER A 428 16.36 19.84 5.72
CA SER A 428 15.15 19.10 6.11
C SER A 428 15.35 17.61 5.93
N SER A 429 14.51 16.80 6.59
CA SER A 429 14.41 15.36 6.36
C SER A 429 14.17 15.01 4.89
N ALA A 430 13.36 15.79 4.16
CA ALA A 430 13.11 15.61 2.73
C ALA A 430 14.38 15.70 1.87
N THR A 431 15.38 16.45 2.33
CA THR A 431 16.66 16.58 1.63
C THR A 431 17.77 15.71 2.25
N GLY A 432 17.40 14.78 3.14
CA GLY A 432 18.29 13.74 3.67
C GLY A 432 18.99 14.07 4.99
N TYR A 433 18.64 15.19 5.65
CA TYR A 433 19.08 15.48 7.01
C TYR A 433 18.31 14.63 8.04
N ARG A 434 18.91 14.44 9.21
CA ARG A 434 18.35 13.65 10.31
C ARG A 434 18.17 14.52 11.54
N GLN A 435 17.25 14.12 12.43
CA GLN A 435 17.07 14.81 13.70
C GLN A 435 18.31 14.67 14.60
N ALA A 436 18.79 15.81 15.08
CA ALA A 436 19.84 15.92 16.08
C ALA A 436 19.65 17.24 16.85
N TYR A 437 20.34 17.40 17.99
CA TYR A 437 20.17 18.61 18.80
C TYR A 437 20.62 19.87 18.04
N VAL A 438 19.74 20.88 18.03
CA VAL A 438 19.92 22.23 17.49
C VAL A 438 19.71 23.24 18.63
N ILE A 439 20.37 24.40 18.53
CA ILE A 439 20.15 25.53 19.43
C ILE A 439 19.18 26.49 18.74
N SER A 440 17.96 26.59 19.27
CA SER A 440 16.91 27.46 18.75
C SER A 440 16.31 28.28 19.89
N SER A 441 16.18 29.60 19.69
CA SER A 441 15.62 30.54 20.68
C SER A 441 16.21 30.39 22.08
N GLY A 442 17.53 30.18 22.18
CA GLY A 442 18.25 30.03 23.45
C GLY A 442 18.10 28.65 24.13
N LYS A 443 17.45 27.67 23.50
CA LYS A 443 17.25 26.32 24.04
C LYS A 443 17.80 25.24 23.11
N THR A 444 18.17 24.10 23.70
CA THR A 444 18.57 22.91 22.95
C THR A 444 17.34 22.05 22.69
N VAL A 445 17.00 21.86 21.43
CA VAL A 445 15.84 21.07 20.98
C VAL A 445 16.26 20.07 19.90
N LEU A 446 15.48 19.01 19.69
CA LEU A 446 15.69 18.12 18.55
C LEU A 446 15.06 18.75 17.31
N ASP A 447 15.84 18.85 16.24
CA ASP A 447 15.38 19.36 14.95
C ASP A 447 16.20 18.75 13.80
N ASP A 448 15.71 18.88 12.57
CA ASP A 448 16.41 18.41 11.38
C ASP A 448 17.68 19.23 11.15
N GLY A 449 18.80 18.55 10.87
CA GLY A 449 20.06 19.22 10.54
C GLY A 449 20.91 19.66 11.74
N GLY A 450 20.64 19.13 12.95
CA GLY A 450 21.57 19.29 14.08
C GLY A 450 23.01 18.92 13.69
N GLY A 451 23.92 19.89 13.80
CA GLY A 451 25.31 19.80 13.32
C GLY A 451 25.67 20.80 12.21
N ILE A 452 24.70 21.40 11.50
CA ILE A 452 24.98 22.32 10.39
C ILE A 452 25.70 23.60 10.83
N CYS A 453 25.40 24.15 12.01
CA CYS A 453 26.14 25.30 12.56
C CYS A 453 27.64 25.02 12.74
N GLN A 454 28.05 23.75 12.91
CA GLN A 454 29.47 23.40 12.95
C GLN A 454 30.13 23.53 11.58
N VAL A 455 29.42 23.19 10.51
CA VAL A 455 29.92 23.36 9.14
C VAL A 455 30.10 24.86 8.87
N SER A 456 29.07 25.68 9.13
CA SER A 456 29.16 27.15 9.04
C SER A 456 30.31 27.72 9.87
N THR A 457 30.46 27.29 11.11
CA THR A 457 31.57 27.69 11.98
C THR A 457 32.94 27.34 11.37
N THR A 458 33.05 26.20 10.71
CA THR A 458 34.31 25.79 10.08
C THR A 458 34.59 26.60 8.81
N VAL A 459 33.56 26.96 8.04
CA VAL A 459 33.68 27.88 6.90
C VAL A 459 34.13 29.26 7.39
N PHE A 460 33.54 29.75 8.48
CA PHE A 460 33.94 31.01 9.08
C PHE A 460 35.42 31.03 9.48
N ARG A 461 35.92 29.93 10.09
CA ARG A 461 37.33 29.80 10.44
C ARG A 461 38.24 29.82 9.21
N ALA A 462 37.86 29.12 8.13
CA ALA A 462 38.60 29.15 6.87
C ALA A 462 38.63 30.55 6.25
N ALA A 463 37.50 31.27 6.28
CA ALA A 463 37.40 32.64 5.78
C ALA A 463 38.26 33.62 6.61
N LEU A 464 38.27 33.43 7.94
CA LEU A 464 39.09 34.23 8.84
C LEU A 464 40.59 33.97 8.61
N ASP A 465 40.99 32.70 8.49
CA ASP A 465 42.38 32.29 8.20
C ASP A 465 42.84 32.81 6.83
N ALA A 466 41.93 32.88 5.85
CA ALA A 466 42.16 33.52 4.56
C ALA A 466 42.11 35.06 4.57
N GLY A 467 41.85 35.69 5.72
CA GLY A 467 41.78 37.15 5.85
C GLY A 467 40.66 37.79 5.03
N LEU A 468 39.58 37.06 4.75
CA LEU A 468 38.47 37.54 3.93
C LEU A 468 37.50 38.42 4.74
N PRO A 469 36.95 39.49 4.15
CA PRO A 469 35.94 40.31 4.82
C PRO A 469 34.68 39.50 5.18
N ILE A 470 34.31 39.52 6.46
CA ILE A 470 33.11 38.86 6.97
C ILE A 470 31.92 39.81 6.81
N ALA A 471 31.03 39.49 5.87
CA ALA A 471 29.88 40.32 5.54
C ALA A 471 28.72 40.13 6.54
N LYS A 472 28.50 38.90 7.01
CA LYS A 472 27.47 38.58 8.01
C LYS A 472 27.93 37.44 8.89
N ARG A 473 27.86 37.65 10.21
CA ARG A 473 28.14 36.62 11.22
C ARG A 473 27.24 36.84 12.44
N THR A 474 26.69 35.74 12.95
CA THR A 474 26.00 35.71 14.24
C THR A 474 26.62 34.61 15.10
N ALA A 475 26.99 34.93 16.34
CA ALA A 475 27.46 33.94 17.32
C ALA A 475 26.27 33.19 17.93
N HIS A 476 26.50 31.99 18.48
CA HIS A 476 25.47 31.25 19.19
C HIS A 476 24.99 32.03 20.44
N SER A 477 23.75 31.78 20.86
CA SER A 477 23.11 32.46 22.01
C SER A 477 23.79 32.21 23.37
N TYR A 478 24.64 31.19 23.45
CA TYR A 478 25.45 30.87 24.63
C TYR A 478 26.73 30.16 24.20
N ARG A 479 27.73 30.11 25.11
CA ARG A 479 29.03 29.48 24.84
C ARG A 479 28.88 27.98 24.61
N VAL A 480 29.41 27.49 23.50
CA VAL A 480 29.34 26.08 23.10
C VAL A 480 30.74 25.46 23.18
N GLY A 481 31.04 24.77 24.29
CA GLY A 481 32.39 24.31 24.61
C GLY A 481 33.01 23.32 23.61
N TYR A 482 32.21 22.57 22.84
CA TYR A 482 32.76 21.64 21.85
C TYR A 482 33.37 22.33 20.62
N TYR A 483 33.10 23.62 20.38
CA TYR A 483 33.81 24.38 19.34
C TYR A 483 35.24 24.75 19.74
N GLU A 484 35.60 24.60 21.01
CA GLU A 484 36.93 24.90 21.56
C GLU A 484 37.88 23.69 21.51
N GLN A 485 37.37 22.53 21.07
CA GLN A 485 38.19 21.35 20.82
C GLN A 485 39.34 21.67 19.85
N GLY A 486 40.50 21.04 20.10
CA GLY A 486 41.70 21.26 19.28
C GLY A 486 42.41 22.59 19.54
N GLY A 487 42.20 23.23 20.69
CA GLY A 487 42.87 24.47 21.08
C GLY A 487 42.22 25.75 20.54
N ASN A 488 41.02 25.64 19.94
CA ASN A 488 40.27 26.80 19.49
C ASN A 488 39.78 27.64 20.68
N LYS A 489 39.92 28.97 20.58
CA LYS A 489 39.44 29.89 21.61
C LYS A 489 37.92 30.14 21.48
N PRO A 490 37.24 30.64 22.53
CA PRO A 490 35.87 31.12 22.41
C PRO A 490 35.79 32.30 21.43
N GLY A 491 34.62 32.50 20.81
CA GLY A 491 34.37 33.62 19.89
C GLY A 491 34.71 33.35 18.43
N PHE A 492 35.05 32.10 18.06
CA PHE A 492 35.31 31.67 16.67
C PHE A 492 34.20 30.75 16.12
N ASP A 493 32.94 31.14 16.30
CA ASP A 493 31.74 30.40 15.91
C ASP A 493 30.78 31.22 15.03
N ALA A 494 30.06 30.56 14.13
CA ALA A 494 29.06 31.19 13.28
C ALA A 494 27.81 30.31 13.19
N THR A 495 26.72 30.74 13.81
CA THR A 495 25.43 30.05 13.77
C THR A 495 24.68 30.35 12.46
N VAL A 496 23.81 29.43 12.05
CA VAL A 496 22.93 29.56 10.89
C VAL A 496 21.57 28.96 11.21
N PHE A 497 20.51 29.59 10.70
CA PHE A 497 19.13 29.13 10.80
C PHE A 497 18.35 29.75 9.65
N ALA A 498 18.17 28.99 8.57
CA ALA A 498 17.59 29.51 7.35
C ALA A 498 16.10 29.87 7.53
N PRO A 499 15.61 30.94 6.89
CA PRO A 499 16.38 31.94 6.13
C PRO A 499 16.93 33.09 7.01
N ALA A 500 16.54 33.19 8.28
CA ALA A 500 16.76 34.37 9.12
C ALA A 500 18.24 34.63 9.49
N VAL A 501 18.98 33.59 9.85
CA VAL A 501 20.37 33.67 10.30
C VAL A 501 21.26 32.96 9.27
N ASP A 502 22.26 33.67 8.76
CA ASP A 502 23.17 33.20 7.71
C ASP A 502 24.60 33.66 8.01
N PHE A 503 25.58 32.92 7.50
CA PHE A 503 26.98 33.29 7.50
C PHE A 503 27.41 33.68 6.08
N GLN A 504 28.05 34.84 5.95
CA GLN A 504 28.48 35.38 4.66
C GLN A 504 29.87 36.01 4.75
N PHE A 505 30.69 35.77 3.73
CA PHE A 505 31.98 36.45 3.53
C PHE A 505 32.07 36.95 2.09
N LYS A 506 32.83 38.02 1.86
CA LYS A 506 33.09 38.55 0.52
C LYS A 506 34.44 38.03 0.02
N ASN A 507 34.47 37.54 -1.21
CA ASN A 507 35.73 37.36 -1.92
C ASN A 507 36.17 38.73 -2.45
N ASP A 508 37.10 39.38 -1.75
CA ASP A 508 37.69 40.65 -2.14
C ASP A 508 38.99 40.49 -2.94
N THR A 509 39.40 39.26 -3.25
CA THR A 509 40.59 38.96 -4.06
C THR A 509 40.30 39.16 -5.55
N ASN A 510 41.36 39.21 -6.36
CA ASN A 510 41.27 39.27 -7.82
C ASN A 510 41.00 37.91 -8.49
N TYR A 511 40.95 36.81 -7.71
CA TYR A 511 40.85 35.45 -8.23
C TYR A 511 39.69 34.69 -7.59
N HIS A 512 39.28 33.58 -8.20
CA HIS A 512 38.22 32.76 -7.63
C HIS A 512 38.73 32.00 -6.40
N ILE A 513 37.81 31.76 -5.46
CA ILE A 513 38.08 30.92 -4.29
C ILE A 513 37.26 29.64 -4.41
N LEU A 514 37.93 28.49 -4.39
CA LEU A 514 37.30 27.18 -4.31
C LEU A 514 37.24 26.71 -2.86
N ILE A 515 36.05 26.30 -2.43
CA ILE A 515 35.82 25.68 -1.13
C ILE A 515 35.85 24.16 -1.28
N GLN A 516 36.72 23.50 -0.54
CA GLN A 516 36.80 22.04 -0.44
C GLN A 516 36.60 21.58 1.00
N THR A 517 35.95 20.45 1.19
CA THR A 517 35.69 19.90 2.53
C THR A 517 36.27 18.50 2.67
N VAL A 518 36.80 18.21 3.86
CA VAL A 518 37.29 16.88 4.25
C VAL A 518 36.66 16.51 5.59
N VAL A 519 35.95 15.39 5.62
CA VAL A 519 35.31 14.85 6.83
C VAL A 519 36.02 13.57 7.23
N ASP A 520 36.89 13.69 8.24
CA ASP A 520 37.61 12.56 8.81
C ASP A 520 36.82 12.00 9.99
N LYS A 521 36.02 10.97 9.71
CA LYS A 521 35.20 10.31 10.73
C LYS A 521 36.03 9.54 11.76
N LYS A 522 37.24 9.09 11.40
CA LYS A 522 38.12 8.31 12.29
C LYS A 522 38.68 9.21 13.39
N ASN A 523 39.12 10.42 13.02
CA ASN A 523 39.66 11.40 13.96
C ASN A 523 38.63 12.44 14.42
N ALA A 524 37.35 12.23 14.08
CA ALA A 524 36.23 13.12 14.36
C ALA A 524 36.50 14.59 14.01
N LYS A 525 37.08 14.84 12.82
CA LYS A 525 37.57 16.15 12.37
C LYS A 525 36.87 16.58 11.09
N LEU A 526 36.39 17.82 11.07
CA LEU A 526 35.93 18.52 9.87
C LEU A 526 36.98 19.57 9.49
N GLN A 527 37.44 19.51 8.24
CA GLN A 527 38.35 20.47 7.64
C GLN A 527 37.69 21.12 6.43
N ILE A 528 37.83 22.44 6.31
CA ILE A 528 37.38 23.22 5.16
C ILE A 528 38.57 24.03 4.67
N ASP A 529 38.95 23.81 3.41
CA ASP A 529 40.08 24.45 2.76
C ASP A 529 39.58 25.40 1.68
N PHE A 530 40.11 26.63 1.69
CA PHE A 530 39.91 27.62 0.65
C PHE A 530 41.15 27.62 -0.25
N TYR A 531 40.95 27.36 -1.53
CA TYR A 531 42.00 27.41 -2.54
C TYR A 531 41.79 28.62 -3.45
N GLY A 532 42.87 29.34 -3.76
CA GLY A 532 42.85 30.56 -4.56
C GLY A 532 44.26 30.91 -5.04
N THR A 533 44.54 32.20 -5.23
CA THR A 533 45.90 32.72 -5.43
C THR A 533 46.21 33.69 -4.30
N ALA A 534 47.35 33.54 -3.64
CA ALA A 534 47.77 34.46 -2.59
C ALA A 534 47.99 35.87 -3.15
N ASP A 535 47.48 36.87 -2.45
CA ASP A 535 47.67 38.30 -2.76
C ASP A 535 48.63 38.99 -1.78
N GLY A 536 49.31 38.20 -0.94
CA GLY A 536 50.29 38.69 0.04
C GLY A 536 49.72 39.10 1.39
N ARG A 537 48.40 38.96 1.61
CA ARG A 537 47.77 39.22 2.92
C ARG A 537 48.35 38.33 4.03
N LYS A 538 48.38 38.87 5.25
CA LYS A 538 48.78 38.15 6.47
C LYS A 538 47.70 38.32 7.53
N VAL A 539 47.36 37.23 8.20
CA VAL A 539 46.36 37.21 9.27
C VAL A 539 47.05 37.02 10.61
N GLU A 540 46.72 37.88 11.56
CA GLU A 540 47.15 37.77 12.95
C GLU A 540 45.92 37.81 13.86
N ILE A 541 45.82 36.85 14.77
CA ILE A 541 44.74 36.78 15.76
C ILE A 541 45.30 37.23 17.11
N THR A 542 44.92 38.43 17.54
CA THR A 542 45.35 38.99 18.82
C THR A 542 44.55 38.41 20.00
N THR A 543 45.02 38.66 21.23
CA THR A 543 44.26 38.34 22.44
C THR A 543 43.01 39.21 22.50
N PRO A 544 41.82 38.65 22.83
CA PRO A 544 40.60 39.44 22.93
C PRO A 544 40.74 40.54 23.99
N VAL A 545 40.35 41.76 23.62
CA VAL A 545 40.22 42.88 24.55
C VAL A 545 38.83 42.77 25.16
N ILE A 546 38.77 42.46 26.45
CA ILE A 546 37.53 42.48 27.23
C ILE A 546 37.40 43.92 27.76
N SER A 547 36.59 44.73 27.08
CA SER A 547 36.30 46.11 27.45
C SER A 547 34.94 46.26 28.10
#